data_AF-A0A8U0QCJ0-F1
#
_entry.id   AF-A0A8U0QCJ0-F1
#
_cell.length_a   1.000
_cell.length_b   1.000
_cell.length_c   1.000
_cell.angle_alpha   90.00
_cell.angle_beta   90.00
_cell.angle_gamma   90.00
#
_symmetry.space_group_name_H-M   'P 1'
#
loop_
_entity.id
_entity.type
_entity.pdbx_description
1 polymer ?
#
loop_
_entity_poly.entity_id
_entity_poly.type
_entity_poly.pdbx_seq_one_letter_code
_entity_poly.pdbx_strand_id
1 'polypeptide(L)'
;MVPRVPWLYRRVHQNHHQNRITFALAAQDASPAELLSLQMLALSSAWVVGCHPLSEALFHLLNTWLAIEDHCGYDLPWAIHRLLPCFGGAPFHQAHHHIYRGNYAPYFRHWDWLCGTYLGVREEAGSKHGGRTMKRH
;
A
#
# COMPACT_ATOMS: atom_id res chain seq x y z
N MET A 1 -2.89 15.04 3.77
CA MET A 1 -2.42 15.46 5.10
C MET A 1 -0.96 15.05 5.23
N VAL A 2 -0.08 15.82 5.87
CA VAL A 2 1.32 15.39 6.14
C VAL A 2 1.26 14.22 7.12
N PRO A 3 2.16 13.20 7.05
CA PRO A 3 2.24 12.16 8.05
C PRO A 3 2.24 12.76 9.46
N ARG A 4 1.30 12.31 10.31
CA ARG A 4 1.03 12.88 11.64
C ARG A 4 2.27 12.92 12.54
N VAL A 5 3.25 12.04 12.27
CA VAL A 5 4.54 11.97 12.96
C VAL A 5 5.67 12.15 11.93
N PRO A 6 6.12 13.40 11.66
CA PRO A 6 7.11 13.69 10.62
C PRO A 6 8.47 13.00 10.82
N TRP A 7 8.86 12.73 12.06
CA TRP A 7 10.10 12.02 12.39
C TRP A 7 10.05 10.55 11.93
N LEU A 8 8.94 9.85 12.20
CA LEU A 8 8.77 8.45 11.85
C LEU A 8 8.78 8.29 10.33
N TYR A 9 8.04 9.16 9.64
CA TYR A 9 8.07 9.20 8.19
C TYR A 9 9.49 9.39 7.64
N ARG A 10 10.20 10.44 8.07
CA ARG A 10 11.54 10.76 7.54
C ARG A 10 12.58 9.67 7.78
N ARG A 11 12.49 8.96 8.90
CA ARG A 11 13.52 8.00 9.31
C ARG A 11 13.23 6.55 8.91
N VAL A 12 11.95 6.20 8.78
CA VAL A 12 11.51 4.81 8.60
C VAL A 12 10.87 4.61 7.24
N HIS A 13 9.86 5.43 6.90
CA HIS A 13 9.01 5.22 5.73
C HIS A 13 9.46 6.00 4.47
N GLN A 14 10.35 6.98 4.63
CA GLN A 14 10.84 7.79 3.51
C GLN A 14 11.60 6.95 2.49
N ASN A 15 12.35 5.93 2.94
CA ASN A 15 13.10 5.04 2.05
C ASN A 15 12.14 4.26 1.13
N HIS A 16 11.06 3.71 1.69
CA HIS A 16 10.03 3.02 0.94
C HIS A 16 9.45 3.88 -0.20
N HIS A 17 9.24 5.16 0.08
CA HIS A 17 8.71 6.13 -0.87
C HIS A 17 9.72 6.72 -1.87
N GLN A 18 10.99 6.30 -1.84
CA GLN A 18 11.97 6.70 -2.86
C GLN A 18 11.54 6.17 -4.24
N ASN A 19 10.90 5.01 -4.27
CA ASN A 19 10.39 4.37 -5.48
C ASN A 19 8.99 4.89 -5.83
N ARG A 20 8.92 5.98 -6.60
CA ARG A 20 7.64 6.55 -7.08
C ARG A 20 6.85 5.64 -8.03
N ILE A 21 7.53 4.69 -8.66
CA ILE A 21 6.92 3.65 -9.48
C ILE A 21 7.10 2.36 -8.70
N THR A 22 6.00 1.75 -8.28
CA THR A 22 6.07 0.49 -7.55
C THR A 22 6.44 -0.63 -8.52
N PHE A 23 7.39 -1.46 -8.10
CA PHE A 23 7.70 -2.74 -8.73
C PHE A 23 7.82 -3.80 -7.65
N ALA A 24 7.74 -5.09 -8.00
CA ALA A 24 7.65 -6.19 -7.04
C ALA A 24 8.74 -6.17 -5.95
N LEU A 25 9.97 -5.77 -6.29
CA LEU A 25 11.07 -5.68 -5.32
C LEU A 25 10.97 -4.44 -4.43
N ALA A 26 10.31 -3.36 -4.88
CA ALA A 26 10.04 -2.18 -4.05
C ALA A 26 9.16 -2.50 -2.83
N ALA A 27 8.38 -3.59 -2.89
CA ALA A 27 7.65 -4.11 -1.73
C ALA A 27 8.56 -4.40 -0.53
N GLN A 28 9.80 -4.83 -0.81
CA GLN A 28 10.79 -5.21 0.20
C GLN A 28 11.88 -4.15 0.36
N ASP A 29 11.91 -3.13 -0.50
CA ASP A 29 12.83 -1.99 -0.43
C ASP A 29 12.34 -0.95 0.59
N ALA A 30 12.27 -1.39 1.84
CA ALA A 30 11.90 -0.58 2.99
C ALA A 30 13.09 -0.49 3.96
N SER A 31 13.05 0.48 4.89
CA SER A 31 14.14 0.57 5.86
C SER A 31 14.20 -0.69 6.74
N PRO A 32 15.39 -1.14 7.19
CA PRO A 32 15.50 -2.30 8.08
C PRO A 32 14.65 -2.14 9.36
N ALA A 33 14.51 -0.91 9.85
CA ALA A 33 13.66 -0.60 10.99
C ALA A 33 12.17 -0.84 10.69
N GLU A 34 11.71 -0.49 9.48
CA GLU A 34 10.35 -0.75 9.03
C GLU A 34 10.07 -2.24 8.94
N LEU A 35 10.93 -2.98 8.23
CA LEU A 35 10.81 -4.43 8.07
C LEU A 35 10.85 -5.14 9.42
N LEU A 36 11.80 -4.79 10.29
CA LEU A 36 11.91 -5.41 11.62
C LEU A 36 10.68 -5.10 12.48
N SER A 37 10.18 -3.86 12.46
CA SER A 37 9.00 -3.48 13.25
C SER A 37 7.74 -4.24 12.82
N LEU A 38 7.52 -4.38 11.50
CA LEU A 38 6.40 -5.14 10.95
C LEU A 38 6.54 -6.63 11.30
N GLN A 39 7.74 -7.18 11.18
CA GLN A 39 8.01 -8.58 11.51
C GLN A 39 7.84 -8.85 13.01
N MET A 40 8.34 -7.98 13.88
CA MET A 40 8.17 -8.11 15.32
C MET A 40 6.70 -8.02 15.74
N LEU A 41 5.93 -7.10 15.15
CA LEU A 41 4.50 -6.99 15.42
C LEU A 41 3.76 -8.26 15.00
N ALA A 42 4.06 -8.77 13.80
CA ALA A 42 3.44 -9.99 13.30
C ALA A 42 3.79 -11.23 14.15
N LEU A 43 5.07 -11.46 14.48
CA LEU A 43 5.49 -12.58 15.35
C LEU A 43 4.90 -12.45 16.77
N SER A 44 4.95 -11.25 17.36
CA SER A 44 4.41 -11.04 18.72
C SER A 44 2.90 -11.25 18.77
N SER A 45 2.15 -10.80 17.76
CA SER A 45 0.71 -11.06 17.68
C SER A 45 0.39 -12.56 17.53
N ALA A 46 1.13 -13.29 16.70
CA ALA A 46 0.97 -14.75 16.59
C ALA A 46 1.27 -15.46 17.92
N TRP A 47 2.31 -15.02 18.62
CA TRP A 47 2.70 -15.57 19.92
C TRP A 47 1.66 -15.30 21.01
N VAL A 48 1.13 -14.07 21.10
CA VAL A 48 0.09 -13.68 22.07
C VAL A 48 -1.20 -14.49 21.89
N VAL A 49 -1.56 -14.80 20.64
CA VAL A 49 -2.76 -15.60 20.32
C VAL A 49 -2.50 -17.11 20.45
N GLY A 50 -1.24 -17.53 20.60
CA GLY A 50 -0.86 -18.95 20.68
C GLY A 50 -1.04 -19.69 19.35
N CYS A 51 -0.81 -19.02 18.23
CA CYS A 51 -0.96 -19.60 16.90
C CYS A 51 0.01 -20.77 16.67
N HIS A 52 -0.44 -21.77 15.92
CA HIS A 52 0.42 -22.87 15.49
C HIS A 52 1.50 -22.34 14.51
N PRO A 53 2.77 -22.82 14.57
CA PRO A 53 3.85 -22.31 13.71
C PRO A 53 3.54 -22.39 12.20
N LEU A 54 2.76 -23.40 11.78
CA LEU A 54 2.30 -23.50 10.39
C LEU A 54 1.39 -22.34 9.98
N SER A 55 0.48 -21.91 10.87
CA SER A 55 -0.42 -20.78 10.62
C SER A 55 0.35 -19.47 10.53
N GLU A 56 1.38 -19.32 11.36
CA GLU A 56 2.31 -18.18 11.31
C GLU A 56 3.11 -18.15 10.00
N ALA A 57 3.69 -19.28 9.59
CA ALA A 57 4.41 -19.39 8.32
C ALA A 57 3.50 -19.06 7.12
N LEU A 58 2.26 -19.58 7.12
CA LEU A 58 1.28 -19.27 6.08
C LEU A 58 0.88 -17.80 6.10
N PHE A 59 0.69 -17.20 7.27
CA PHE A 59 0.40 -15.78 7.39
C PHE A 59 1.50 -14.91 6.78
N HIS A 60 2.77 -15.19 7.10
CA HIS A 60 3.90 -14.44 6.54
C HIS A 60 4.04 -14.62 5.03
N LEU A 61 3.83 -15.84 4.53
CA LEU A 61 3.86 -16.11 3.10
C LEU A 61 2.76 -15.31 2.37
N LEU A 62 1.53 -15.36 2.88
CA LEU A 62 0.40 -14.63 2.30
C LEU A 62 0.62 -13.11 2.38
N ASN A 63 1.10 -12.60 3.50
CA ASN A 63 1.38 -11.17 3.68
C ASN A 63 2.47 -10.69 2.71
N THR A 64 3.52 -11.49 2.51
CA THR A 64 4.59 -11.19 1.54
C THR A 64 4.06 -11.19 0.12
N TRP A 65 3.26 -12.19 -0.25
CA TRP A 65 2.64 -12.24 -1.58
C TRP A 65 1.72 -11.02 -1.82
N LEU A 66 0.84 -10.70 -0.87
CA LEU A 66 -0.03 -9.52 -0.97
C LEU A 66 0.78 -8.24 -1.11
N ALA A 67 1.87 -8.08 -0.36
CA ALA A 67 2.75 -6.92 -0.47
C ALA A 67 3.39 -6.81 -1.87
N ILE A 68 3.85 -7.94 -2.43
CA ILE A 68 4.40 -7.99 -3.78
C ILE A 68 3.33 -7.64 -4.81
N GLU A 69 2.11 -8.19 -4.68
CA GLU A 69 1.02 -7.90 -5.60
C GLU A 69 0.66 -6.42 -5.61
N ASP A 70 0.52 -5.78 -4.45
CA ASP A 70 0.20 -4.36 -4.34
C ASP A 70 1.33 -3.45 -4.86
N HIS A 71 2.57 -3.95 -4.89
CA HIS A 71 3.70 -3.18 -5.40
C HIS A 71 4.13 -3.58 -6.79
N CYS A 72 3.56 -4.62 -7.41
CA CYS A 72 4.08 -5.11 -8.68
C CYS A 72 3.93 -4.09 -9.82
N GLY A 73 3.04 -3.09 -9.64
CA GLY A 73 2.74 -2.07 -10.63
C GLY A 73 1.84 -2.55 -11.77
N TYR A 74 1.45 -3.83 -11.77
CA TYR A 74 0.60 -4.44 -12.78
C TYR A 74 -0.82 -4.64 -12.27
N ASP A 75 -1.80 -4.12 -13.01
CA ASP A 75 -3.21 -4.41 -12.79
C ASP A 75 -3.62 -5.66 -13.58
N LEU A 76 -3.28 -6.82 -13.03
CA LEU A 76 -3.55 -8.13 -13.64
C LEU A 76 -5.04 -8.47 -13.58
N PRO A 77 -5.59 -9.21 -14.57
CA PRO A 77 -7.01 -9.53 -14.59
C PRO A 77 -7.46 -10.44 -13.44
N TRP A 78 -6.52 -11.17 -12.83
CA TRP A 78 -6.72 -12.02 -11.65
C TRP A 78 -6.22 -11.38 -10.34
N ALA A 79 -5.92 -10.07 -10.34
CA ALA A 79 -5.52 -9.38 -9.13
C ALA A 79 -6.61 -9.46 -8.06
N ILE A 80 -6.22 -9.59 -6.79
CA ILE A 80 -7.11 -9.87 -5.67
C ILE A 80 -8.16 -8.78 -5.51
N HIS A 81 -7.82 -7.53 -5.80
CA HIS A 81 -8.75 -6.40 -5.77
C HIS A 81 -9.91 -6.50 -6.79
N ARG A 82 -9.79 -7.34 -7.82
CA ARG A 82 -10.86 -7.65 -8.77
C ARG A 82 -11.71 -8.85 -8.33
N LEU A 83 -11.11 -9.76 -7.55
CA LEU A 83 -11.76 -10.99 -7.08
C LEU A 83 -12.53 -10.77 -5.77
N LEU A 84 -11.99 -9.94 -4.88
CA LEU A 84 -12.54 -9.70 -3.55
C LEU A 84 -12.88 -8.22 -3.35
N PRO A 85 -14.08 -7.91 -2.83
CA PRO A 85 -14.42 -6.54 -2.48
C PRO A 85 -13.50 -6.03 -1.36
N CYS A 86 -13.35 -4.71 -1.29
CA CYS A 86 -12.56 -4.01 -0.25
C CYS A 86 -11.04 -4.17 -0.33
N PHE A 87 -10.50 -4.85 -1.35
CA PHE A 87 -9.06 -4.83 -1.64
C PHE A 87 -8.70 -3.64 -2.56
N GLY A 88 -7.53 -3.06 -2.35
CA GLY A 88 -7.00 -1.93 -3.12
C GLY A 88 -6.21 -2.35 -4.36
N GLY A 89 -5.32 -3.34 -4.21
CA GLY A 89 -4.47 -3.82 -5.30
C GLY A 89 -3.38 -2.83 -5.69
N ALA A 90 -2.62 -3.20 -6.72
CA ALA A 90 -1.55 -2.36 -7.28
C ALA A 90 -1.97 -0.93 -7.64
N PRO A 91 -3.14 -0.66 -8.27
CA PRO A 91 -3.52 0.70 -8.62
C PRO A 91 -3.74 1.61 -7.41
N PHE A 92 -4.29 1.06 -6.32
CA PHE A 92 -4.56 1.79 -5.09
C PHE A 92 -3.26 2.17 -4.38
N HIS A 93 -2.33 1.22 -4.29
CA HIS A 93 -1.04 1.44 -3.65
C HIS A 93 -0.12 2.32 -4.49
N GLN A 94 -0.15 2.20 -5.83
CA GLN A 94 0.54 3.12 -6.72
C GLN A 94 0.05 4.58 -6.54
N ALA A 95 -1.26 4.79 -6.37
CA ALA A 95 -1.80 6.12 -6.07
C ALA A 95 -1.29 6.67 -4.72
N HIS A 96 -1.14 5.80 -3.72
CA HIS A 96 -0.52 6.17 -2.44
C HIS A 96 0.92 6.69 -2.62
N HIS A 97 1.76 5.95 -3.37
CA HIS A 97 3.14 6.33 -3.69
C HIS A 97 3.26 7.61 -4.55
N HIS A 98 2.20 8.01 -5.24
CA HIS A 98 2.19 9.27 -6.00
C HIS A 98 1.74 10.48 -5.18
N ILE A 99 0.67 10.34 -4.39
CA ILE A 99 -0.01 11.47 -3.75
C ILE A 99 0.53 11.70 -2.33
N TYR A 100 0.99 10.65 -1.64
CA TYR A 100 1.48 10.64 -0.25
C TYR A 100 0.49 11.21 0.80
N ARG A 101 -0.80 11.36 0.45
CA ARG A 101 -1.80 12.06 1.29
C ARG A 101 -3.08 11.26 1.57
N GLY A 102 -3.13 10.00 1.16
CA GLY A 102 -4.26 9.08 1.37
C GLY A 102 -3.92 7.66 0.91
N ASN A 103 -4.90 6.76 0.94
CA ASN A 103 -4.74 5.32 0.62
C ASN A 103 -3.65 4.66 1.48
N TYR A 104 -3.71 4.86 2.79
CA TYR A 104 -2.68 4.42 3.72
C TYR A 104 -2.75 2.92 4.05
N ALA A 105 -3.92 2.29 3.91
CA ALA A 105 -4.01 0.86 4.11
C ALA A 105 -3.26 0.14 2.98
N PRO A 106 -2.43 -0.87 3.27
CA PRO A 106 -1.71 -1.59 2.22
C PRO A 106 -2.72 -2.36 1.36
N TYR A 107 -3.50 -3.26 1.98
CA TYR A 107 -4.37 -4.20 1.27
C TYR A 107 -5.83 -3.73 1.22
N PHE A 108 -6.36 -3.32 2.37
CA PHE A 108 -7.79 -3.22 2.60
C PHE A 108 -8.26 -1.76 2.61
N ARG A 109 -8.81 -1.30 1.47
CA ARG A 109 -9.28 0.10 1.31
C ARG A 109 -10.44 0.50 2.23
N HIS A 110 -11.12 -0.44 2.86
CA HIS A 110 -12.21 -0.11 3.79
C HIS A 110 -11.71 0.61 5.05
N TRP A 111 -10.47 0.37 5.47
CA TRP A 111 -9.85 1.16 6.54
C TRP A 111 -9.72 2.62 6.14
N ASP A 112 -9.34 2.90 4.90
CA ASP A 112 -9.28 4.26 4.38
C ASP A 112 -10.67 4.91 4.24
N TRP A 113 -11.73 4.14 4.01
CA TRP A 113 -13.10 4.67 4.08
C TRP A 113 -13.49 5.04 5.51
N LEU A 114 -13.25 4.14 6.46
CA LEU A 114 -13.58 4.36 7.88
C LEU A 114 -12.78 5.52 8.48
N CYS A 115 -11.52 5.67 8.07
CA CYS A 115 -10.64 6.74 8.53
C CYS A 115 -10.74 8.04 7.70
N GLY A 116 -11.53 8.05 6.63
CA GLY A 116 -11.68 9.22 5.74
C GLY A 116 -10.43 9.58 4.94
N THR A 117 -9.56 8.61 4.66
CA THR A 117 -8.30 8.77 3.92
C THR A 117 -8.32 8.15 2.53
N TYR A 118 -9.47 7.67 2.07
CA TYR A 118 -9.65 7.07 0.75
C TYR A 118 -9.61 8.13 -0.37
N LEU A 119 -8.74 7.91 -1.35
CA LEU A 119 -8.62 8.69 -2.58
C LEU A 119 -8.95 7.80 -3.78
N GLY A 120 -9.91 8.24 -4.59
CA GLY A 120 -10.39 7.48 -5.74
C GLY A 120 -9.33 7.37 -6.85
N VAL A 121 -8.92 6.14 -7.17
CA VAL A 121 -7.95 5.83 -8.25
C VAL A 121 -8.41 6.40 -9.61
N ARG A 122 -9.72 6.57 -9.81
CA ARG A 122 -10.35 6.98 -11.06
C ARG A 122 -10.35 8.51 -11.29
N GLU A 123 -10.30 9.32 -10.24
CA GLU A 123 -10.22 10.78 -10.36
C GLU A 123 -8.85 11.23 -10.90
N GLU A 124 -7.80 10.42 -10.70
CA GLU A 124 -6.44 10.73 -11.16
C GLU A 124 -6.24 10.53 -12.66
N ALA A 125 -6.88 9.51 -13.25
CA ALA A 125 -6.85 9.31 -14.70
C ALA A 125 -7.55 10.47 -15.44
N GLY A 126 -8.60 11.04 -14.84
CA GLY A 126 -9.31 12.22 -15.35
C GLY A 126 -8.54 13.53 -15.18
N SER A 127 -7.82 13.71 -14.07
CA SER A 127 -6.97 14.88 -13.87
C SER A 127 -5.80 14.96 -14.87
N LYS A 128 -5.35 13.83 -15.43
CA LYS A 128 -4.33 13.80 -16.50
C LYS A 128 -4.86 14.18 -17.89
N HIS A 129 -6.18 14.17 -18.12
CA HIS A 129 -6.79 14.57 -19.40
C HIS A 129 -7.49 15.95 -19.38
N GLY A 130 -7.71 16.55 -18.21
CA GLY A 130 -8.34 17.88 -18.08
C GLY A 130 -7.44 19.09 -18.38
N GLY A 131 -6.15 18.89 -18.65
CA GLY A 131 -5.18 19.97 -18.86
C GLY A 131 -5.15 20.57 -20.28
N ARG A 132 -6.03 20.15 -21.19
CA ARG A 132 -6.02 20.63 -22.58
C ARG A 132 -7.43 20.94 -23.11
N THR A 133 -8.16 21.78 -22.39
CA THR A 133 -9.38 22.39 -22.94
C THR A 133 -9.02 23.76 -23.54
N MET A 134 -8.93 23.77 -24.87
CA MET A 134 -9.11 24.89 -25.80
C MET A 134 -9.34 26.28 -25.17
N LYS A 135 -8.39 27.19 -25.40
CA LYS A 135 -8.78 28.59 -25.70
C LYS A 135 -9.52 28.57 -27.04
N ARG A 136 -10.81 28.87 -27.00
CA ARG A 136 -11.59 29.28 -28.18
C ARG A 136 -12.15 30.67 -27.90
N HIS A 137 -11.88 31.55 -28.87
CA HIS A 137 -12.34 32.93 -29.10
C HIS A 137 -11.81 34.00 -28.15
#